data_AF-Q6LR81-F1
#
_entry.id   AF-Q6LR81-F1
#
_cell.length_a   1.000
_cell.length_b   1.000
_cell.length_c   1.000
_cell.angle_alpha   90.00
_cell.angle_beta   90.00
_cell.angle_gamma   90.00
#
_symmetry.space_group_name_H-M   'P 1'
#
loop_
_entity.id
_entity.type
_entity.pdbx_description
1 polymer ?
#
loop_
_entity_poly.entity_id
_entity_poly.type
_entity_poly.pdbx_seq_one_letter_code
_entity_poly.pdbx_strand_id
1 'polypeptide(L)'
;MTVNSSNAPGVKSLRHHTQSWASTQATWRFYHNEDVTFPMLSGPMLGLARSGVKESQSRYVLMAHDWCHINFAKHHSKLDKTKMSHALDVGYELQASLLVDANTGAPIAPAGLNLLTSNGIYQCRSQELQPKQSHLDSLFDSIHWQEQLDLDKPLVHVVDREADSAKDLRRLGSVHWLTRTKKGSTFRHEGQFKTAEIISRTISPDLKGVISLRGKEGYLFVGETTVELHRKSEKLASAAPTCRFVMSLVTD
;
A
#
# COMPACT_ATOMS: atom_id res chain seq x y z
N MET A 1 -40.45 13.37 28.33
CA MET A 1 -40.32 13.92 26.96
C MET A 1 -40.76 12.85 25.97
N THR A 2 -41.90 13.05 25.33
CA THR A 2 -42.41 12.20 24.25
C THR A 2 -41.72 12.61 22.95
N VAL A 3 -40.89 11.74 22.38
CA VAL A 3 -40.08 12.07 21.19
C VAL A 3 -40.90 11.76 19.93
N ASN A 4 -40.98 12.74 19.04
CA ASN A 4 -41.71 12.65 17.77
C ASN A 4 -40.90 11.85 16.73
N SER A 5 -41.43 10.69 16.33
CA SER A 5 -40.78 9.68 15.48
C SER A 5 -40.83 9.96 13.97
N SER A 6 -41.18 11.18 13.56
CA SER A 6 -41.38 11.54 12.15
C SER A 6 -40.08 11.83 11.38
N ASN A 7 -38.97 12.13 12.07
CA ASN A 7 -37.79 12.75 11.42
C ASN A 7 -36.53 11.86 11.33
N ALA A 8 -36.61 10.56 11.63
CA ALA A 8 -35.48 9.64 11.52
C ALA A 8 -35.67 8.67 10.34
N PRO A 9 -34.94 8.84 9.21
CA PRO A 9 -34.88 7.83 8.16
C PRO A 9 -34.08 6.62 8.67
N GLY A 10 -34.62 5.40 8.53
CA GLY A 10 -33.90 4.14 8.75
C GLY A 10 -34.03 3.48 10.14
N VAL A 11 -34.47 4.19 11.17
CA VAL A 11 -34.55 3.63 12.55
C VAL A 11 -35.85 2.81 12.79
N LYS A 12 -36.84 2.93 11.89
CA LYS A 12 -38.17 2.33 12.06
C LYS A 12 -38.24 0.80 11.90
N SER A 13 -37.19 0.11 11.45
CA SER A 13 -37.24 -1.35 11.19
C SER A 13 -36.52 -2.23 12.23
N LEU A 14 -35.87 -1.65 13.25
CA LEU A 14 -35.05 -2.43 14.20
C LEU A 14 -35.85 -2.75 15.46
N ARG A 15 -35.96 -4.05 15.78
CA ARG A 15 -36.66 -4.59 16.97
C ARG A 15 -36.07 -4.15 18.33
N HIS A 16 -35.02 -3.32 18.32
CA HIS A 16 -34.31 -2.77 19.49
C HIS A 16 -34.05 -1.25 19.35
N HIS A 17 -35.09 -0.46 19.08
CA HIS A 17 -35.01 0.97 18.73
C HIS A 17 -34.26 1.86 19.75
N THR A 18 -34.32 1.56 21.05
CA THR A 18 -33.59 2.32 22.10
C THR A 18 -32.09 2.11 22.03
N GLN A 19 -31.64 0.88 21.74
CA GLN A 19 -30.22 0.57 21.52
C GLN A 19 -29.72 1.17 20.21
N SER A 20 -30.55 1.15 19.15
CA SER A 20 -30.20 1.75 17.85
C SER A 20 -30.01 3.27 17.93
N TRP A 21 -30.86 3.99 18.68
CA TRP A 21 -30.72 5.42 18.90
C TRP A 21 -29.49 5.76 19.76
N ALA A 22 -29.28 5.03 20.86
CA ALA A 22 -28.11 5.23 21.72
C ALA A 22 -26.80 4.98 20.97
N SER A 23 -26.72 3.90 20.17
CA SER A 23 -25.56 3.61 19.32
C SER A 23 -25.34 4.69 18.27
N THR A 24 -26.40 5.17 17.62
CA THR A 24 -26.29 6.29 16.66
C THR A 24 -25.69 7.53 17.31
N GLN A 25 -26.23 7.94 18.46
CA GLN A 25 -25.72 9.08 19.22
C GLN A 25 -24.27 8.88 19.68
N ALA A 26 -23.92 7.67 20.15
CA ALA A 26 -22.55 7.34 20.53
C ALA A 26 -21.59 7.44 19.34
N THR A 27 -21.98 6.92 18.16
CA THR A 27 -21.19 7.03 16.93
C THR A 27 -20.98 8.48 16.51
N TRP A 28 -22.03 9.31 16.54
CA TRP A 28 -21.91 10.74 16.25
C TRP A 28 -20.93 11.44 17.20
N ARG A 29 -21.05 11.18 18.51
CA ARG A 29 -20.12 11.71 19.52
C ARG A 29 -18.70 11.25 19.27
N PHE A 30 -18.50 9.98 18.95
CA PHE A 30 -17.18 9.43 18.66
C PHE A 30 -16.52 10.08 17.44
N TYR A 31 -17.25 10.23 16.31
CA TYR A 31 -16.72 10.86 15.10
C TYR A 31 -16.44 12.35 15.23
N HIS A 32 -17.03 13.02 16.24
CA HIS A 32 -16.82 14.44 16.52
C HIS A 32 -16.00 14.66 17.81
N ASN A 33 -15.35 13.61 18.32
CA ASN A 33 -14.53 13.72 19.51
C ASN A 33 -13.12 14.19 19.15
N GLU A 34 -12.78 15.42 19.51
CA GLU A 34 -11.45 16.01 19.25
C GLU A 34 -10.34 15.32 20.07
N ASP A 35 -10.69 14.61 21.15
CA ASP A 35 -9.73 13.81 21.94
C ASP A 35 -9.35 12.49 21.23
N VAL A 36 -10.07 12.08 20.19
CA VAL A 36 -9.77 10.87 19.42
C VAL A 36 -8.80 11.19 18.29
N THR A 37 -7.57 10.73 18.44
CA THR A 37 -6.51 10.99 17.46
C THR A 37 -6.30 9.81 16.49
N PHE A 38 -5.71 10.06 15.31
CA PHE A 38 -5.40 8.98 14.37
C PHE A 38 -4.47 7.90 14.94
N PRO A 39 -3.42 8.22 15.72
CA PRO A 39 -2.63 7.21 16.43
C PRO A 39 -3.45 6.31 17.37
N MET A 40 -4.44 6.87 18.08
CA MET A 40 -5.32 6.08 18.95
C MET A 40 -6.19 5.11 18.14
N LEU A 41 -6.66 5.53 16.96
CA LEU A 41 -7.44 4.67 16.06
C LEU A 41 -6.58 3.59 15.39
N SER A 42 -5.31 3.89 15.10
CA SER A 42 -4.41 2.95 14.42
C SER A 42 -3.74 1.96 15.37
N GLY A 43 -3.56 2.32 16.65
CA GLY A 43 -2.95 1.47 17.67
C GLY A 43 -3.51 0.05 17.73
N PRO A 44 -4.84 -0.15 17.80
CA PRO A 44 -5.44 -1.49 17.77
C PRO A 44 -5.14 -2.27 16.49
N MET A 45 -5.12 -1.61 15.32
CA MET A 45 -4.77 -2.24 14.05
C MET A 45 -3.30 -2.69 14.03
N LEU A 46 -2.40 -1.88 14.58
CA LEU A 46 -0.99 -2.25 14.74
C LEU A 46 -0.80 -3.38 15.76
N GLY A 47 -1.63 -3.47 16.79
CA GLY A 47 -1.68 -4.62 17.70
C GLY A 47 -2.08 -5.91 17.00
N LEU A 48 -3.08 -5.86 16.11
CA LEU A 48 -3.47 -6.99 15.25
C LEU A 48 -2.38 -7.36 14.26
N ALA A 49 -1.71 -6.36 13.65
CA ALA A 49 -0.57 -6.58 12.77
C ALA A 49 0.54 -7.37 13.48
N ARG A 50 0.97 -6.94 14.67
CA ARG A 50 1.98 -7.65 15.48
C ARG A 50 1.55 -9.08 15.79
N SER A 51 0.33 -9.26 16.26
CA SER A 51 -0.19 -10.57 16.66
C SER A 51 -0.27 -11.53 15.46
N GLY A 52 -0.83 -11.07 14.33
CA GLY A 52 -0.97 -11.89 13.14
C GLY A 52 0.36 -12.19 12.45
N VAL A 53 1.32 -11.27 12.48
CA VAL A 53 2.69 -11.55 12.00
C VAL A 53 3.36 -12.63 12.84
N LYS A 54 3.18 -12.60 14.17
CA LYS A 54 3.71 -13.61 15.09
C LYS A 54 3.09 -14.99 14.85
N GLU A 55 1.78 -15.06 14.57
CA GLU A 55 1.05 -16.32 14.34
C GLU A 55 1.31 -16.95 12.97
N SER A 56 1.64 -16.13 11.97
CA SER A 56 1.98 -16.59 10.63
C SER A 56 3.07 -17.69 10.69
N GLN A 57 3.06 -18.63 9.75
CA GLN A 57 4.12 -19.63 9.61
C GLN A 57 5.14 -19.26 8.51
N SER A 58 4.94 -18.12 7.85
CA SER A 58 5.82 -17.63 6.79
C SER A 58 7.16 -17.15 7.34
N ARG A 59 8.25 -17.33 6.60
CA ARG A 59 9.60 -16.85 7.01
C ARG A 59 9.73 -15.32 6.99
N TYR A 60 8.93 -14.67 6.17
CA TYR A 60 8.79 -13.22 6.02
C TYR A 60 7.31 -12.92 5.75
N VAL A 61 6.94 -11.66 5.86
CA VAL A 61 5.59 -11.19 5.49
C VAL A 61 5.68 -10.13 4.40
N LEU A 62 4.65 -10.06 3.57
CA LEU A 62 4.57 -9.06 2.51
C LEU A 62 3.89 -7.81 3.05
N MET A 63 4.45 -6.64 2.76
CA MET A 63 3.81 -5.35 2.99
C MET A 63 3.39 -4.76 1.65
N ALA A 64 2.14 -4.96 1.26
CA ALA A 64 1.62 -4.47 -0.01
C ALA A 64 1.20 -3.00 0.11
N HIS A 65 1.63 -2.16 -0.83
CA HIS A 65 1.28 -0.74 -0.90
C HIS A 65 0.47 -0.44 -2.15
N ASP A 66 -0.55 0.39 -1.99
CA ASP A 66 -1.32 0.92 -3.11
C ASP A 66 -1.93 2.28 -2.77
N TRP A 67 -2.36 2.99 -3.81
CA TRP A 67 -3.10 4.24 -3.71
C TRP A 67 -4.50 4.08 -4.30
N CYS A 68 -5.50 4.61 -3.61
CA CYS A 68 -6.85 4.67 -4.14
C CYS A 68 -7.44 6.08 -4.05
N HIS A 69 -8.32 6.38 -5.00
CA HIS A 69 -9.03 7.65 -5.06
C HIS A 69 -10.35 7.52 -4.30
N ILE A 70 -10.60 8.43 -3.35
CA ILE A 70 -11.87 8.51 -2.63
C ILE A 70 -12.63 9.71 -3.15
N ASN A 71 -13.60 9.47 -4.03
CA ASN A 71 -14.39 10.51 -4.65
C ASN A 71 -15.39 11.13 -3.65
N PHE A 72 -15.27 12.45 -3.45
CA PHE A 72 -16.18 13.23 -2.63
C PHE A 72 -16.68 14.49 -3.36
N ALA A 73 -16.77 14.43 -4.70
CA ALA A 73 -17.12 15.59 -5.53
C ALA A 73 -18.45 16.24 -5.09
N LYS A 74 -19.46 15.41 -4.78
CA LYS A 74 -20.81 15.84 -4.36
C LYS A 74 -20.93 16.23 -2.88
N HIS A 75 -19.88 16.06 -2.09
CA HIS A 75 -19.91 16.36 -0.64
C HIS A 75 -19.39 17.77 -0.38
N HIS A 76 -20.30 18.74 -0.45
CA HIS A 76 -19.97 20.17 -0.32
C HIS A 76 -19.50 20.57 1.09
N SER A 77 -19.85 19.81 2.12
CA SER A 77 -19.38 20.04 3.50
C SER A 77 -17.91 19.71 3.72
N LYS A 78 -17.28 18.96 2.81
CA LYS A 78 -15.85 18.66 2.83
C LYS A 78 -15.10 19.74 2.08
N LEU A 79 -14.42 20.62 2.80
CA LEU A 79 -13.80 21.83 2.26
C LEU A 79 -12.34 21.62 1.83
N ASP A 80 -11.69 20.56 2.32
CA ASP A 80 -10.26 20.28 2.13
C ASP A 80 -9.97 19.23 1.04
N LYS A 81 -10.88 19.08 0.07
CA LYS A 81 -10.73 18.12 -1.02
C LYS A 81 -9.60 18.55 -1.97
N THR A 82 -8.84 17.60 -2.49
CA THR A 82 -7.86 17.85 -3.54
C THR A 82 -8.43 17.54 -4.92
N LYS A 83 -7.94 18.28 -5.92
CA LYS A 83 -8.11 17.91 -7.33
C LYS A 83 -7.12 16.79 -7.62
N MET A 84 -7.62 15.68 -8.16
CA MET A 84 -6.82 14.49 -8.43
C MET A 84 -6.38 14.51 -9.90
N SER A 85 -7.06 13.80 -10.79
CA SER A 85 -6.72 13.80 -12.22
C SER A 85 -7.24 15.05 -12.96
N HIS A 86 -8.54 15.34 -12.85
CA HIS A 86 -9.23 16.38 -13.61
C HIS A 86 -10.23 17.17 -12.76
N ALA A 87 -10.83 18.23 -13.29
CA ALA A 87 -11.64 19.19 -12.51
C ALA A 87 -12.89 18.58 -11.83
N LEU A 88 -13.39 17.44 -12.32
CA LEU A 88 -14.53 16.72 -11.74
C LEU A 88 -14.11 15.55 -10.83
N ASP A 89 -12.81 15.25 -10.80
CA ASP A 89 -12.22 14.21 -9.97
C ASP A 89 -11.64 14.86 -8.71
N VAL A 90 -12.56 15.14 -7.77
CA VAL A 90 -12.30 15.90 -6.56
C VAL A 90 -12.64 15.05 -5.34
N GLY A 91 -11.66 14.90 -4.46
CA GLY A 91 -11.76 13.98 -3.33
C GLY A 91 -10.49 13.95 -2.50
N TYR A 92 -10.11 12.75 -2.08
CA TYR A 92 -8.87 12.49 -1.37
C TYR A 92 -8.15 11.31 -1.99
N GLU A 93 -6.83 11.26 -1.84
CA GLU A 93 -6.05 10.06 -2.15
C GLU A 93 -5.72 9.35 -0.84
N LEU A 94 -5.97 8.04 -0.81
CA LEU A 94 -5.58 7.19 0.31
C LEU A 94 -4.44 6.28 -0.14
N GLN A 95 -3.28 6.47 0.46
CA GLN A 95 -2.21 5.48 0.44
C GLN A 95 -2.47 4.48 1.56
N ALA A 96 -2.50 3.19 1.24
CA ALA A 96 -2.70 2.13 2.21
C ALA A 96 -1.58 1.09 2.13
N SER A 97 -1.20 0.57 3.31
CA SER A 97 -0.28 -0.55 3.44
C SER A 97 -0.97 -1.72 4.14
N LEU A 98 -0.91 -2.90 3.54
CA LEU A 98 -1.55 -4.12 4.03
C LEU A 98 -0.50 -5.21 4.23
N LEU A 99 -0.46 -5.78 5.43
CA LEU A 99 0.32 -6.99 5.69
C LEU A 99 -0.39 -8.20 5.10
N VAL A 100 0.38 -9.05 4.43
CA VAL A 100 -0.10 -10.27 3.78
C VAL A 100 0.85 -11.42 4.14
N ASP A 101 0.28 -12.56 4.50
CA ASP A 101 1.05 -13.77 4.75
C ASP A 101 1.67 -14.29 3.44
N ALA A 102 2.99 -14.48 3.43
CA ALA A 102 3.71 -14.78 2.19
C ALA A 102 3.45 -16.19 1.63
N ASN A 103 3.08 -17.15 2.47
CA ASN A 103 2.82 -18.53 2.04
C ASN A 103 1.38 -18.70 1.54
N THR A 104 0.42 -18.09 2.22
CA THR A 104 -1.02 -18.29 1.96
C THR A 104 -1.63 -17.18 1.10
N GLY A 105 -1.00 -16.01 1.03
CA GLY A 105 -1.58 -14.82 0.39
C GLY A 105 -2.74 -14.20 1.16
N ALA A 106 -3.04 -14.67 2.37
CA ALA A 106 -4.12 -14.15 3.19
C ALA A 106 -3.75 -12.77 3.79
N PRO A 107 -4.70 -11.82 3.86
CA PRO A 107 -4.47 -10.55 4.54
C PRO A 107 -4.31 -10.77 6.05
N ILE A 108 -3.36 -10.07 6.66
CA ILE A 108 -3.13 -10.08 8.11
C ILE A 108 -3.82 -8.86 8.74
N ALA A 109 -3.35 -7.66 8.44
CA ALA A 109 -3.91 -6.41 8.96
C ALA A 109 -3.40 -5.19 8.17
N PRO A 110 -4.16 -4.08 8.13
CA PRO A 110 -3.62 -2.79 7.71
C PRO A 110 -2.48 -2.34 8.62
N ALA A 111 -1.39 -1.86 8.03
CA ALA A 111 -0.17 -1.44 8.74
C ALA A 111 0.32 -0.05 8.30
N GLY A 112 -0.56 0.75 7.70
CA GLY A 112 -0.28 2.14 7.33
C GLY A 112 -1.41 2.74 6.52
N LEU A 113 -1.81 3.97 6.87
CA LEU A 113 -2.79 4.75 6.11
C LEU A 113 -2.33 6.21 6.09
N ASN A 114 -2.23 6.80 4.90
CA ASN A 114 -2.00 8.23 4.72
C ASN A 114 -3.07 8.80 3.78
N LEU A 115 -3.70 9.91 4.18
CA LEU A 115 -4.76 10.56 3.42
C LEU A 115 -4.28 11.94 2.94
N LEU A 116 -4.13 12.09 1.62
CA LEU A 116 -3.80 13.35 0.98
C LEU A 116 -5.05 14.23 0.81
N THR A 117 -4.94 15.47 1.26
CA THR A 117 -5.97 16.51 1.20
C THR A 117 -5.43 17.77 0.50
N SER A 118 -6.25 18.80 0.35
CA SER A 118 -5.77 20.12 -0.10
C SER A 118 -4.82 20.79 0.90
N ASN A 119 -4.87 20.40 2.17
CA ASN A 119 -4.12 21.05 3.25
C ASN A 119 -2.79 20.36 3.55
N GLY A 120 -2.71 19.06 3.28
CA GLY A 120 -1.55 18.24 3.63
C GLY A 120 -1.89 16.75 3.64
N ILE A 121 -1.07 15.96 4.32
CA ILE A 121 -1.23 14.52 4.46
C ILE A 121 -1.52 14.19 5.93
N TYR A 122 -2.71 13.67 6.20
CA TYR A 122 -3.00 13.02 7.48
C TYR A 122 -2.38 11.63 7.49
N GLN A 123 -1.78 11.24 8.60
CA GLN A 123 -1.12 9.95 8.73
C GLN A 123 -1.66 9.22 9.95
N CYS A 124 -1.88 7.91 9.83
CA CYS A 124 -2.36 7.10 10.95
C CYS A 124 -1.42 7.08 12.17
N ARG A 125 -0.17 7.52 11.98
CA ARG A 125 0.90 7.53 12.98
C ARG A 125 1.18 8.90 13.59
N SER A 126 0.54 9.97 13.12
CA SER A 126 0.82 11.33 13.57
C SER A 126 -0.47 12.06 13.94
N GLN A 127 -0.39 12.94 14.95
CA GLN A 127 -1.43 13.92 15.24
C GLN A 127 -1.27 15.17 14.36
N GLU A 128 -0.05 15.43 13.91
CA GLU A 128 0.27 16.61 13.13
C GLU A 128 0.06 16.37 11.64
N LEU A 129 -0.57 17.35 10.98
CA LEU A 129 -0.72 17.36 9.54
C LEU A 129 0.65 17.52 8.87
N GLN A 130 0.99 16.59 7.98
CA GLN A 130 2.26 16.64 7.25
C GLN A 130 2.13 17.47 5.97
N PRO A 131 3.22 18.12 5.52
CA PRO A 131 3.22 18.81 4.24
C PRO A 131 2.96 17.83 3.09
N LYS A 132 2.45 18.37 1.97
CA LYS A 132 2.29 17.57 0.75
C LYS A 132 3.65 17.17 0.20
N GLN A 133 3.73 15.95 -0.31
CA GLN A 133 4.92 15.43 -0.98
C GLN A 133 4.53 14.56 -2.17
N SER A 134 5.51 14.14 -2.96
CA SER A 134 5.27 13.20 -4.05
C SER A 134 4.77 11.86 -3.51
N HIS A 135 4.05 11.09 -4.34
CA HIS A 135 3.57 9.76 -3.93
C HIS A 135 4.72 8.86 -3.52
N LEU A 136 5.84 8.91 -4.26
CA LEU A 136 7.03 8.13 -3.96
C LEU A 136 7.68 8.55 -2.64
N ASP A 137 7.84 9.85 -2.37
CA ASP A 137 8.39 10.28 -1.08
C ASP A 137 7.51 9.82 0.09
N SER A 138 6.18 9.94 -0.03
CA SER A 138 5.23 9.44 0.97
C SER A 138 5.29 7.92 1.17
N LEU A 139 5.48 7.17 0.08
CA LEU A 139 5.73 5.73 0.14
C LEU A 139 7.00 5.44 0.94
N PHE A 140 8.13 6.03 0.57
CA PHE A 140 9.41 5.73 1.22
C PHE A 140 9.41 6.12 2.69
N ASP A 141 8.81 7.26 3.08
CA ASP A 141 8.64 7.61 4.49
C ASP A 141 7.82 6.58 5.25
N SER A 142 6.77 6.04 4.61
CA SER A 142 5.92 5.01 5.20
C SER A 142 6.69 3.69 5.38
N ILE A 143 7.51 3.32 4.40
CA ILE A 143 8.38 2.13 4.47
C ILE A 143 9.37 2.27 5.64
N HIS A 144 10.07 3.40 5.76
CA HIS A 144 11.03 3.61 6.86
C HIS A 144 10.36 3.54 8.23
N TRP A 145 9.16 4.10 8.38
CA TRP A 145 8.39 3.98 9.61
C TRP A 145 7.93 2.54 9.88
N GLN A 146 7.52 1.79 8.84
CA GLN A 146 7.08 0.40 8.98
C GLN A 146 8.20 -0.54 9.39
N GLU A 147 9.41 -0.31 8.91
CA GLU A 147 10.61 -1.05 9.35
C GLU A 147 10.92 -0.80 10.84
N GLN A 148 10.43 0.30 11.42
CA GLN A 148 10.54 0.62 12.85
C GLN A 148 9.36 0.08 13.66
N LEU A 149 8.44 -0.67 13.06
CA LEU A 149 7.33 -1.28 13.78
C LEU A 149 7.76 -2.50 14.59
N ASP A 150 9.03 -2.94 14.60
CA ASP A 150 9.50 -4.08 15.40
C ASP A 150 8.57 -5.30 15.27
N LEU A 151 8.29 -5.69 14.04
CA LEU A 151 7.50 -6.89 13.74
C LEU A 151 8.41 -8.12 13.85
N ASP A 152 7.86 -9.24 14.35
CA ASP A 152 8.63 -10.48 14.62
C ASP A 152 9.23 -11.14 13.37
N LYS A 153 9.00 -10.58 12.18
CA LYS A 153 9.43 -11.13 10.89
C LYS A 153 9.93 -10.04 9.96
N PRO A 154 10.92 -10.36 9.11
CA PRO A 154 11.33 -9.47 8.03
C PRO A 154 10.15 -9.11 7.12
N LEU A 155 10.11 -7.85 6.69
CA LEU A 155 9.14 -7.36 5.73
C LEU A 155 9.70 -7.43 4.32
N VAL A 156 8.84 -7.70 3.35
CA VAL A 156 9.11 -7.49 1.93
C VAL A 156 8.08 -6.51 1.40
N HIS A 157 8.51 -5.31 1.07
CA HIS A 157 7.63 -4.25 0.58
C HIS A 157 7.28 -4.50 -0.90
N VAL A 158 6.01 -4.71 -1.19
CA VAL A 158 5.52 -4.99 -2.55
C VAL A 158 4.78 -3.76 -3.06
N VAL A 159 5.23 -3.24 -4.19
CA VAL A 159 4.60 -2.08 -4.84
C VAL A 159 4.48 -2.38 -6.32
N ASP A 160 3.43 -1.86 -6.95
CA ASP A 160 3.23 -2.03 -8.37
C ASP A 160 4.29 -1.27 -9.20
N ARG A 161 4.05 -1.11 -10.51
CA ARG A 161 5.01 -0.48 -11.43
C ARG A 161 5.25 1.01 -11.16
N GLU A 162 4.44 1.66 -10.33
CA GLU A 162 4.59 3.07 -10.02
C GLU A 162 5.89 3.34 -9.23
N ALA A 163 6.37 2.37 -8.45
CA ALA A 163 7.63 2.45 -7.72
C ALA A 163 8.88 2.12 -8.57
N ASP A 164 8.77 1.92 -9.89
CA ASP A 164 9.92 1.63 -10.77
C ASP A 164 10.80 2.86 -11.04
N SER A 165 11.42 3.39 -9.96
CA SER A 165 12.36 4.49 -9.94
C SER A 165 13.68 4.02 -9.33
N ALA A 166 14.74 3.90 -10.14
CA ALA A 166 16.03 3.42 -9.64
C ALA A 166 16.62 4.32 -8.56
N LYS A 167 16.52 5.65 -8.74
CA LYS A 167 17.00 6.62 -7.76
C LYS A 167 16.35 6.39 -6.40
N ASP A 168 15.03 6.20 -6.38
CA ASP A 168 14.32 6.10 -5.12
C ASP A 168 14.43 4.72 -4.48
N LEU A 169 14.41 3.65 -5.27
CA LEU A 169 14.66 2.29 -4.78
C LEU A 169 16.05 2.15 -4.16
N ARG A 170 17.06 2.91 -4.63
CA ARG A 170 18.38 2.94 -3.97
C ARG A 170 18.36 3.55 -2.57
N ARG A 171 17.40 4.44 -2.26
CA ARG A 171 17.26 5.05 -0.92
C ARG A 171 16.87 4.02 0.13
N LEU A 172 16.25 2.92 -0.27
CA LEU A 172 15.83 1.84 0.62
C LEU A 172 17.00 1.04 1.23
N GLY A 173 18.21 1.13 0.67
CA GLY A 173 19.38 0.47 1.22
C GLY A 173 19.17 -1.04 1.40
N SER A 174 19.15 -1.50 2.66
CA SER A 174 19.00 -2.92 3.03
C SER A 174 17.55 -3.41 3.11
N VAL A 175 16.55 -2.53 2.98
CA VAL A 175 15.13 -2.93 3.05
C VAL A 175 14.78 -3.85 1.89
N HIS A 176 14.06 -4.94 2.17
CA HIS A 176 13.62 -5.86 1.12
C HIS A 176 12.38 -5.31 0.40
N TRP A 177 12.44 -5.29 -0.92
CA TRP A 177 11.35 -4.81 -1.76
C TRP A 177 11.18 -5.66 -3.03
N LEU A 178 9.98 -5.58 -3.60
CA LEU A 178 9.62 -6.15 -4.88
C LEU A 178 8.73 -5.14 -5.62
N THR A 179 9.20 -4.66 -6.77
CA THR A 179 8.38 -3.82 -7.66
C THR A 179 8.32 -4.38 -9.07
N ARG A 180 7.19 -4.17 -9.73
CA ARG A 180 7.02 -4.52 -11.12
C ARG A 180 7.76 -3.53 -12.02
N THR A 181 8.85 -3.97 -12.61
CA THR A 181 9.61 -3.18 -13.56
C THR A 181 8.81 -2.84 -14.84
N LYS A 182 8.94 -1.60 -15.34
CA LYS A 182 8.41 -1.17 -16.65
C LYS A 182 9.27 -1.76 -17.76
N LYS A 183 8.60 -2.22 -18.83
CA LYS A 183 9.23 -2.87 -19.99
C LYS A 183 10.44 -2.11 -20.58
N GLY A 184 10.35 -0.78 -20.66
CA GLY A 184 11.37 0.09 -21.22
C GLY A 184 12.46 0.52 -20.23
N SER A 185 12.34 0.19 -18.95
CA SER A 185 13.32 0.53 -17.93
C SER A 185 14.66 -0.13 -18.24
N THR A 186 15.74 0.64 -18.12
CA THR A 186 17.10 0.17 -18.45
C THR A 186 17.85 -0.22 -17.19
N PHE A 187 18.65 -1.27 -17.28
CA PHE A 187 19.54 -1.73 -16.21
C PHE A 187 20.89 -2.08 -16.82
N ARG A 188 21.94 -2.08 -16.01
CA ARG A 188 23.23 -2.62 -16.44
C ARG A 188 23.24 -4.12 -16.16
N HIS A 189 23.39 -4.91 -17.22
CA HIS A 189 23.37 -6.37 -17.23
C HIS A 189 24.53 -6.83 -18.09
N GLU A 190 25.41 -7.67 -17.53
CA GLU A 190 26.63 -8.14 -18.22
C GLU A 190 27.49 -6.99 -18.77
N GLY A 191 27.62 -5.91 -17.98
CA GLY A 191 28.43 -4.75 -18.35
C GLY A 191 27.79 -3.79 -19.38
N GLN A 192 26.59 -4.08 -19.90
CA GLN A 192 25.90 -3.25 -20.87
C GLN A 192 24.54 -2.77 -20.37
N PHE A 193 24.10 -1.59 -20.83
CA PHE A 193 22.74 -1.13 -20.58
C PHE A 193 21.76 -1.86 -21.50
N LYS A 194 20.86 -2.65 -20.92
CA LYS A 194 19.79 -3.37 -21.62
C LYS A 194 18.44 -2.99 -21.02
N THR A 195 17.37 -3.05 -21.81
CA THR A 195 16.01 -2.85 -21.29
C THR A 195 15.53 -4.09 -20.54
N ALA A 196 14.57 -3.92 -19.63
CA ALA A 196 13.93 -5.02 -18.91
C ALA A 196 13.38 -6.10 -19.87
N GLU A 197 12.81 -5.69 -21.00
CA GLU A 197 12.37 -6.61 -22.05
C GLU A 197 13.51 -7.46 -22.61
N ILE A 198 14.63 -6.84 -22.97
CA ILE A 198 15.76 -7.56 -23.56
C ILE A 198 16.31 -8.56 -22.54
N ILE A 199 16.49 -8.13 -21.28
CA ILE A 199 16.97 -8.99 -20.20
C ILE A 199 15.98 -10.16 -19.97
N SER A 200 14.67 -9.92 -19.99
CA SER A 200 13.69 -10.99 -19.78
C SER A 200 13.74 -12.10 -20.84
N ARG A 201 14.20 -11.80 -22.06
CA ARG A 201 14.31 -12.78 -23.15
C ARG A 201 15.56 -13.66 -23.04
N THR A 202 16.54 -13.26 -22.24
CA THR A 202 17.76 -14.07 -22.00
C THR A 202 17.60 -15.02 -20.82
N ILE A 203 16.51 -14.90 -20.05
CA ILE A 203 16.24 -15.74 -18.89
C ILE A 203 15.51 -16.99 -19.34
N SER A 204 16.01 -18.16 -18.94
CA SER A 204 15.31 -19.44 -19.08
C SER A 204 14.57 -19.73 -17.78
N PRO A 205 13.23 -19.59 -17.73
CA PRO A 205 12.49 -19.77 -16.49
C PRO A 205 12.15 -21.24 -16.25
N ASP A 206 12.14 -21.65 -14.98
CA ASP A 206 11.73 -23.00 -14.58
C ASP A 206 10.26 -23.00 -14.15
N LEU A 207 9.57 -24.13 -14.37
CA LEU A 207 8.26 -24.37 -13.78
C LEU A 207 8.38 -24.36 -12.25
N LYS A 208 7.63 -23.46 -11.59
CA LYS A 208 7.55 -23.38 -10.12
C LYS A 208 6.30 -24.03 -9.55
N GLY A 209 5.23 -24.14 -10.34
CA GLY A 209 4.03 -24.83 -9.91
C GLY A 209 2.80 -24.45 -10.72
N VAL A 210 1.65 -24.94 -10.28
CA VAL A 210 0.33 -24.63 -10.84
C VAL A 210 -0.34 -23.60 -9.95
N ILE A 211 -0.93 -22.58 -10.56
CA ILE A 211 -1.69 -21.52 -9.90
C ILE A 211 -3.10 -21.42 -10.48
N SER A 212 -4.04 -20.89 -9.70
CA SER A 212 -5.36 -20.52 -10.22
C SER A 212 -5.34 -19.09 -10.74
N LEU A 213 -5.48 -18.92 -12.05
CA LEU A 213 -5.60 -17.61 -12.69
C LEU A 213 -7.04 -17.43 -13.17
N ARG A 214 -7.80 -16.58 -12.48
CA ARG A 214 -9.23 -16.30 -12.79
C ARG A 214 -10.08 -17.58 -12.88
N GLY A 215 -9.81 -18.55 -12.00
CA GLY A 215 -10.53 -19.81 -11.93
C GLY A 215 -10.06 -20.88 -12.92
N LYS A 216 -9.01 -20.63 -13.71
CA LYS A 216 -8.36 -21.63 -14.57
C LYS A 216 -7.02 -22.05 -14.00
N GLU A 217 -6.62 -23.29 -14.24
CA GLU A 217 -5.25 -23.72 -13.98
C GLU A 217 -4.30 -22.98 -14.92
N GLY A 218 -3.16 -22.57 -14.38
CA GLY A 218 -2.07 -22.01 -15.14
C GLY A 218 -0.73 -22.43 -14.54
N TYR A 219 0.27 -22.60 -15.39
CA TYR A 219 1.61 -23.00 -15.01
C TYR A 219 2.48 -21.76 -14.79
N LEU A 220 2.96 -21.59 -13.57
CA LEU A 220 3.84 -20.49 -13.20
C LEU A 220 5.29 -20.86 -13.50
N PHE A 221 5.91 -20.13 -14.40
CA PHE A 221 7.34 -20.18 -14.69
C PHE A 221 8.04 -18.97 -14.06
N VAL A 222 9.17 -19.21 -13.41
CA VAL A 222 10.00 -18.15 -12.81
C VAL A 222 11.45 -18.39 -13.16
N GLY A 223 12.09 -17.35 -13.68
CA GLY A 223 13.53 -17.29 -13.88
C GLY A 223 14.09 -15.99 -13.33
N GLU A 224 15.38 -15.99 -13.04
CA GLU A 224 16.04 -14.83 -12.45
C GLU A 224 17.41 -14.60 -13.05
N THR A 225 17.84 -13.35 -12.95
CA THR A 225 19.21 -12.95 -13.22
C THR A 225 19.57 -11.80 -12.28
N THR A 226 20.77 -11.29 -12.42
CA THR A 226 21.29 -10.21 -11.61
C THR A 226 21.53 -8.98 -12.47
N VAL A 227 21.09 -7.82 -11.98
CA VAL A 227 21.26 -6.54 -12.67
C VAL A 227 21.81 -5.50 -11.71
N GLU A 228 22.60 -4.57 -12.20
CA GLU A 228 22.89 -3.34 -11.46
C GLU A 228 21.71 -2.39 -11.66
N LEU A 229 21.13 -1.91 -10.55
CA LEU A 229 20.05 -0.93 -10.56
C LEU A 229 20.63 0.42 -10.98
N HIS A 230 20.93 0.59 -12.26
CA HIS A 230 21.50 1.78 -12.92
C HIS A 230 20.80 2.01 -14.26
N ARG A 231 20.18 3.18 -14.41
CA ARG A 231 19.52 3.60 -15.64
C ARG A 231 20.53 4.23 -16.58
N LYS A 232 20.36 3.99 -17.89
CA LYS A 232 21.17 4.61 -18.95
C LYS A 232 21.15 6.15 -18.92
N SER A 233 20.06 6.74 -18.43
CA SER A 233 19.87 8.19 -18.35
C SER A 233 20.57 8.85 -17.15
N GLU A 234 21.08 8.08 -16.20
CA GLU A 234 21.74 8.63 -15.02
C GLU A 234 23.19 9.01 -15.33
N LYS A 235 23.58 10.23 -14.92
CA LYS A 235 24.93 10.78 -15.18
C LYS A 235 25.97 10.35 -14.15
N LEU A 236 25.55 9.87 -12.97
CA LEU A 236 26.45 9.48 -11.88
C LEU A 236 26.50 7.97 -11.71
N ALA A 237 27.72 7.42 -11.76
CA ALA A 237 28.04 6.09 -11.28
C ALA A 237 28.20 6.08 -9.75
N SER A 238 27.19 6.52 -9.00
CA SER A 238 27.11 6.07 -7.60
C SER A 238 27.03 4.55 -7.62
N ALA A 239 27.71 3.85 -6.70
CA ALA A 239 27.73 2.39 -6.62
C ALA A 239 26.30 1.83 -6.66
N ALA A 240 25.84 1.47 -7.85
CA ALA A 240 24.49 1.01 -8.08
C ALA A 240 24.39 -0.37 -7.43
N PRO A 241 23.41 -0.59 -6.54
CA PRO A 241 23.29 -1.88 -5.90
C PRO A 241 22.97 -2.93 -6.97
N THR A 242 23.51 -4.10 -6.72
CA THR A 242 23.17 -5.30 -7.46
C THR A 242 21.83 -5.83 -6.94
N CYS A 243 20.87 -6.03 -7.84
CA CYS A 243 19.52 -6.48 -7.53
C CYS A 243 19.19 -7.76 -8.30
N ARG A 244 18.29 -8.57 -7.73
CA ARG A 244 17.68 -9.69 -8.46
C ARG A 244 16.64 -9.16 -9.43
N PHE A 245 16.77 -9.52 -10.69
CA PHE A 245 15.76 -9.30 -11.71
C PHE A 245 15.00 -10.60 -11.92
N VAL A 246 13.70 -10.58 -11.66
CA VAL A 246 12.85 -11.78 -11.74
C VAL A 246 11.91 -11.65 -12.93
N MET A 247 11.92 -12.66 -13.80
CA MET A 247 10.94 -12.85 -14.86
C MET A 247 9.94 -13.90 -14.37
N SER A 248 8.65 -13.57 -14.44
CA SER A 248 7.57 -14.52 -14.20
C SER A 248 6.64 -14.55 -15.40
N LEU A 249 6.22 -15.76 -15.75
CA LEU A 249 5.29 -16.05 -16.84
C LEU A 249 4.25 -17.03 -16.33
N VAL A 250 2.99 -16.82 -16.70
CA VAL A 250 1.92 -17.78 -16.46
C VAL A 250 1.38 -18.20 -17.82
N THR A 251 1.37 -19.49 -18.10
CA THR A 251 0.77 -20.08 -19.30
C THR A 251 -0.44 -20.93 -18.91
N ASP A 252 -1.45 -20.98 -19.76
CA ASP A 252 -2.60 -21.89 -19.63
C ASP A 252 -2.28 -23.30 -20.16
#